data_AF-A0A524JUP8-F1
#
_entry.id   AF-A0A524JUP8-F1
#
_cell.length_a   1.000
_cell.length_b   1.000
_cell.length_c   1.000
_cell.angle_alpha   90.00
_cell.angle_beta   90.00
_cell.angle_gamma   90.00
#
_symmetry.space_group_name_H-M   'P 1'
#
loop_
_entity.id
_entity.type
_entity.pdbx_description
1 polymer ?
#
loop_
_entity_poly.entity_id
_entity_poly.type
_entity_poly.pdbx_seq_one_letter_code
_entity_poly.pdbx_strand_id
1 'polypeptide(L)'
;AKRASLVANIRKENPNTLLFDAGDIFQGTPYFNFYGGELEFKLMSMLRYDASTIGNHDFDNGIDGLLAQMPYAKFEFLSANYDFSDTVMDGHVKPYKIFWVEGLKIGVYGLGIALDGLVLPKLSKETKYSDPYEIATDCEYELKIRQACDLVICLSHLGYSYTDQKRPDDLGLAARTKYTQLIIGGHTHTFLEKPTIVKNGIGNDILVNQVGCYGIYLGRIDFYFEDVDKVGTDVARISIS
;
A
#
# COMPACT_ATOMS: atom_id res chain seq x y z
N ALA A 1 -10.68 -15.47 -11.97
CA ALA A 1 -11.81 -15.17 -12.90
C ALA A 1 -12.71 -14.04 -12.39
N LYS A 2 -13.43 -14.20 -11.26
CA LYS A 2 -14.37 -13.16 -10.76
C LYS A 2 -13.72 -11.78 -10.50
N ARG A 3 -12.56 -11.73 -9.81
CA ARG A 3 -11.80 -10.48 -9.57
C ARG A 3 -11.41 -9.77 -10.87
N ALA A 4 -10.98 -10.53 -11.89
CA ALA A 4 -10.59 -9.97 -13.18
C ALA A 4 -11.76 -9.29 -13.90
N SER A 5 -12.93 -9.93 -13.92
CA SER A 5 -14.13 -9.33 -14.50
C SER A 5 -14.57 -8.08 -13.75
N LEU A 6 -14.51 -8.09 -12.40
CA LEU A 6 -14.86 -6.92 -11.59
C LEU A 6 -13.92 -5.75 -11.83
N VAL A 7 -12.60 -5.97 -11.78
CA VAL A 7 -11.59 -4.93 -12.06
C VAL A 7 -11.75 -4.37 -13.48
N ALA A 8 -12.00 -5.24 -14.47
CA ALA A 8 -12.22 -4.80 -15.84
C ALA A 8 -13.48 -3.93 -15.98
N ASN A 9 -14.57 -4.26 -15.26
CA ASN A 9 -15.79 -3.46 -15.26
C ASN A 9 -15.55 -2.09 -14.59
N ILE A 10 -14.89 -2.05 -13.43
CA ILE A 10 -14.57 -0.80 -12.73
C ILE A 10 -13.72 0.12 -13.62
N ARG A 11 -12.71 -0.43 -14.29
CA ARG A 11 -11.89 0.36 -15.24
C ARG A 11 -12.63 0.83 -16.48
N LYS A 12 -13.68 0.10 -16.89
CA LYS A 12 -14.55 0.53 -17.98
C LYS A 12 -15.47 1.68 -17.53
N GLU A 13 -15.93 1.65 -16.29
CA GLU A 13 -16.70 2.74 -15.68
C GLU A 13 -15.85 3.99 -15.42
N ASN A 14 -14.62 3.79 -14.93
CA ASN A 14 -13.67 4.86 -14.64
C ASN A 14 -12.27 4.49 -15.17
N PRO A 15 -11.82 5.05 -16.31
CA PRO A 15 -10.50 4.76 -16.87
C PRO A 15 -9.35 5.25 -15.98
N ASN A 16 -9.60 6.16 -15.04
CA ASN A 16 -8.65 6.75 -14.10
C ASN A 16 -8.43 5.91 -12.84
N THR A 17 -8.64 4.59 -12.94
CA THR A 17 -8.56 3.66 -11.80
C THR A 17 -7.15 3.13 -11.61
N LEU A 18 -6.59 3.37 -10.42
CA LEU A 18 -5.39 2.72 -9.92
C LEU A 18 -5.77 1.51 -9.05
N LEU A 19 -5.00 0.42 -9.16
CA LEU A 19 -5.22 -0.82 -8.42
C LEU A 19 -3.99 -1.14 -7.56
N PHE A 20 -4.21 -1.26 -6.25
CA PHE A 20 -3.14 -1.48 -5.28
C PHE A 20 -3.36 -2.75 -4.46
N ASP A 21 -2.26 -3.29 -3.93
CA ASP A 21 -2.26 -4.39 -2.97
C ASP A 21 -1.50 -4.00 -1.70
N ALA A 22 -2.01 -4.42 -0.54
CA ALA A 22 -1.43 -4.04 0.74
C ALA A 22 -0.39 -5.04 1.27
N GLY A 23 0.10 -6.01 0.48
CA GLY A 23 1.14 -6.98 0.85
C GLY A 23 0.59 -8.31 1.35
N ASP A 24 1.49 -9.22 1.76
CA ASP A 24 1.18 -10.64 2.04
C ASP A 24 0.62 -11.38 0.82
N ILE A 25 1.23 -11.15 -0.34
CA ILE A 25 0.83 -11.75 -1.60
C ILE A 25 1.03 -13.28 -1.56
N PHE A 26 2.05 -13.72 -0.83
CA PHE A 26 2.47 -15.11 -0.74
C PHE A 26 1.73 -15.93 0.32
N GLN A 27 0.84 -15.32 1.10
CA GLN A 27 0.11 -16.04 2.14
C GLN A 27 -1.18 -16.69 1.60
N GLY A 28 -1.50 -17.89 2.11
CA GLY A 28 -2.90 -18.34 2.20
C GLY A 28 -3.41 -19.28 1.11
N THR A 29 -2.57 -19.81 0.22
CA THR A 29 -3.01 -20.89 -0.69
C THR A 29 -2.00 -22.05 -0.81
N PRO A 30 -2.46 -23.30 -1.00
CA PRO A 30 -1.58 -24.41 -1.35
C PRO A 30 -0.77 -24.19 -2.64
N TYR A 31 -1.20 -23.24 -3.49
CA TYR A 31 -0.50 -22.89 -4.73
C TYR A 31 0.83 -22.19 -4.45
N PHE A 32 0.90 -21.33 -3.42
CA PHE A 32 2.18 -20.73 -3.01
C PHE A 32 3.21 -21.80 -2.62
N ASN A 33 2.80 -22.78 -1.80
CA ASN A 33 3.68 -23.89 -1.40
C ASN A 33 4.20 -24.70 -2.59
N PHE A 34 3.51 -24.68 -3.73
CA PHE A 34 3.86 -25.46 -4.91
C PHE A 34 4.61 -24.64 -6.00
N TYR A 35 4.28 -23.36 -6.16
CA TYR A 35 4.78 -22.49 -7.24
C TYR A 35 5.67 -21.34 -6.74
N GLY A 36 5.88 -21.21 -5.44
CA GLY A 36 6.83 -20.27 -4.85
C GLY A 36 6.50 -18.78 -5.02
N GLY A 37 5.26 -18.43 -5.42
CA GLY A 37 4.80 -17.05 -5.61
C GLY A 37 4.70 -16.58 -7.07
N GLU A 38 5.19 -17.38 -8.03
CA GLU A 38 5.19 -17.02 -9.47
C GLU A 38 3.78 -16.75 -10.01
N LEU A 39 2.83 -17.61 -9.65
CA LEU A 39 1.46 -17.55 -10.16
C LEU A 39 0.76 -16.27 -9.69
N GLU A 40 0.94 -15.91 -8.43
CA GLU A 40 0.35 -14.73 -7.81
C GLU A 40 0.80 -13.46 -8.54
N PHE A 41 2.10 -13.28 -8.78
CA PHE A 41 2.62 -12.11 -9.50
C PHE A 41 2.18 -12.08 -10.96
N LYS A 42 2.16 -13.23 -11.65
CA LYS A 42 1.62 -13.30 -13.02
C LYS A 42 0.15 -12.87 -13.07
N LEU A 43 -0.67 -13.33 -12.13
CA LEU A 43 -2.08 -12.97 -12.06
C LEU A 43 -2.26 -11.49 -11.74
N MET A 44 -1.53 -10.93 -10.78
CA MET A 44 -1.57 -9.50 -10.46
C MET A 44 -1.10 -8.65 -11.65
N SER A 45 -0.06 -9.07 -12.36
CA SER A 45 0.40 -8.44 -13.60
C SER A 45 -0.64 -8.49 -14.72
N MET A 46 -1.35 -9.61 -14.87
CA MET A 46 -2.48 -9.71 -15.83
C MET A 46 -3.64 -8.80 -15.44
N LEU A 47 -3.88 -8.63 -14.13
CA LEU A 47 -4.84 -7.68 -13.58
C LEU A 47 -4.34 -6.23 -13.62
N ARG A 48 -3.10 -5.99 -14.06
CA ARG A 48 -2.45 -4.68 -14.15
C ARG A 48 -2.53 -3.94 -12.81
N TYR A 49 -2.10 -4.57 -11.72
CA TYR A 49 -1.83 -3.80 -10.49
C TYR A 49 -0.83 -2.67 -10.79
N ASP A 50 -0.94 -1.57 -10.07
CA ASP A 50 -0.11 -0.38 -10.26
C ASP A 50 1.05 -0.38 -9.25
N ALA A 51 0.77 -0.76 -8.01
CA ALA A 51 1.77 -0.97 -6.96
C ALA A 51 1.29 -1.92 -5.86
N SER A 52 2.23 -2.44 -5.08
CA SER A 52 1.99 -3.19 -3.85
C SER A 52 3.02 -2.82 -2.78
N THR A 53 2.66 -2.91 -1.49
CA THR A 53 3.66 -2.91 -0.40
C THR A 53 4.08 -4.33 -0.04
N ILE A 54 5.06 -4.46 0.86
CA ILE A 54 5.62 -5.76 1.28
C ILE A 54 5.11 -6.08 2.69
N GLY A 55 4.43 -7.22 2.81
CA GLY A 55 4.01 -7.81 4.07
C GLY A 55 5.04 -8.78 4.65
N ASN A 56 4.78 -9.31 5.85
CA ASN A 56 5.72 -10.23 6.49
C ASN A 56 5.78 -11.59 5.78
N HIS A 57 4.67 -12.06 5.21
CA HIS A 57 4.61 -13.35 4.51
C HIS A 57 5.28 -13.32 3.14
N ASP A 58 5.56 -12.14 2.59
CA ASP A 58 6.35 -12.01 1.37
C ASP A 58 7.82 -12.48 1.58
N PHE A 59 8.25 -12.60 2.85
CA PHE A 59 9.53 -13.18 3.25
C PHE A 59 9.49 -14.69 3.57
N ASP A 60 8.35 -15.38 3.40
CA ASP A 60 8.21 -16.80 3.79
C ASP A 60 9.21 -17.71 3.03
N ASN A 61 9.48 -17.41 1.76
CA ASN A 61 10.52 -18.07 0.95
C ASN A 61 11.89 -17.39 1.05
N GLY A 62 12.05 -16.47 1.99
CA GLY A 62 13.21 -15.60 2.14
C GLY A 62 13.32 -14.56 1.04
N ILE A 63 14.23 -13.61 1.26
CA ILE A 63 14.49 -12.50 0.34
C ILE A 63 14.95 -12.98 -1.05
N ASP A 64 15.63 -14.13 -1.13
CA ASP A 64 16.02 -14.74 -2.41
C ASP A 64 14.80 -15.29 -3.16
N GLY A 65 13.84 -15.86 -2.44
CA GLY A 65 12.58 -16.35 -3.00
C GLY A 65 11.73 -15.20 -3.53
N LEU A 66 11.64 -14.10 -2.76
CA LEU A 66 10.96 -12.88 -3.19
C LEU A 66 11.60 -12.29 -4.44
N LEU A 67 12.93 -12.16 -4.46
CA LEU A 67 13.69 -11.69 -5.63
C LEU A 67 13.43 -12.56 -6.86
N ALA A 68 13.42 -13.88 -6.70
CA ALA A 68 13.18 -14.82 -7.80
C ALA A 68 11.81 -14.59 -8.48
N GLN A 69 10.83 -14.03 -7.77
CA GLN A 69 9.51 -13.74 -8.34
C GLN A 69 9.44 -12.35 -9.01
N MET A 70 10.31 -11.41 -8.65
CA MET A 70 10.29 -10.02 -9.17
C MET A 70 10.16 -9.90 -10.70
N PRO A 71 10.80 -10.76 -11.54
CA PRO A 71 10.61 -10.71 -12.99
C PRO A 71 9.17 -10.90 -13.48
N TYR A 72 8.29 -11.46 -12.66
CA TYR A 72 6.87 -11.68 -12.98
C TYR A 72 5.96 -10.54 -12.54
N ALA A 73 6.44 -9.61 -11.72
CA ALA A 73 5.72 -8.42 -11.30
C ALA A 73 5.88 -7.31 -12.35
N LYS A 74 4.79 -6.92 -13.00
CA LYS A 74 4.69 -5.78 -13.93
C LYS A 74 4.16 -4.51 -13.24
N PHE A 75 4.28 -4.49 -11.92
CA PHE A 75 3.85 -3.45 -11.01
C PHE A 75 5.00 -3.17 -10.03
N GLU A 76 4.90 -2.09 -9.27
CA GLU A 76 6.00 -1.64 -8.43
C GLU A 76 5.82 -2.13 -6.99
N PHE A 77 6.91 -2.55 -6.37
CA PHE A 77 6.95 -2.74 -4.93
C PHE A 77 7.35 -1.44 -4.24
N LEU A 78 6.55 -1.02 -3.27
CA LEU A 78 6.75 0.19 -2.50
C LEU A 78 6.99 -0.17 -1.03
N SER A 79 8.11 0.24 -0.47
CA SER A 79 8.37 0.22 0.97
C SER A 79 9.41 1.28 1.30
N ALA A 80 9.04 2.24 2.13
CA ALA A 80 9.91 3.32 2.54
C ALA A 80 10.68 3.02 3.83
N ASN A 81 10.17 2.10 4.66
CA ASN A 81 10.73 1.80 5.98
C ASN A 81 11.49 0.47 6.03
N TYR A 82 11.54 -0.29 4.94
CA TYR A 82 12.53 -1.36 4.75
C TYR A 82 13.69 -0.85 3.90
N ASP A 83 14.90 -0.98 4.44
CA ASP A 83 16.14 -0.71 3.72
C ASP A 83 16.76 -2.04 3.27
N PHE A 84 16.80 -2.22 1.94
CA PHE A 84 17.32 -3.39 1.26
C PHE A 84 18.73 -3.21 0.68
N SER A 85 19.39 -2.06 0.92
CA SER A 85 20.67 -1.69 0.28
C SER A 85 21.80 -2.71 0.49
N ASP A 86 21.79 -3.41 1.62
CA ASP A 86 22.76 -4.45 1.96
C ASP A 86 22.27 -5.87 1.60
N THR A 87 21.24 -6.00 0.76
CA THR A 87 20.59 -7.27 0.41
C THR A 87 20.50 -7.49 -1.10
N VAL A 88 20.08 -8.69 -1.50
CA VAL A 88 19.83 -9.03 -2.91
C VAL A 88 18.61 -8.29 -3.52
N MET A 89 17.79 -7.64 -2.70
CA MET A 89 16.64 -6.85 -3.14
C MET A 89 16.97 -5.37 -3.36
N ASP A 90 18.24 -4.97 -3.25
CA ASP A 90 18.66 -3.59 -3.55
C ASP A 90 18.20 -3.15 -4.95
N GLY A 91 17.61 -1.96 -5.03
CA GLY A 91 17.05 -1.39 -6.26
C GLY A 91 15.73 -2.01 -6.76
N HIS A 92 15.20 -3.05 -6.13
CA HIS A 92 13.93 -3.68 -6.53
C HIS A 92 12.69 -3.07 -5.87
N VAL A 93 12.87 -2.29 -4.81
CA VAL A 93 11.80 -1.66 -4.03
C VAL A 93 12.05 -0.16 -3.97
N LYS A 94 11.01 0.63 -4.20
CA LYS A 94 11.07 2.10 -4.12
C LYS A 94 10.36 2.56 -2.84
N PRO A 95 10.74 3.69 -2.23
CA PRO A 95 9.99 4.21 -1.08
C PRO A 95 8.58 4.66 -1.49
N TYR A 96 8.47 5.31 -2.66
CA TYR A 96 7.24 5.84 -3.20
C TYR A 96 7.25 5.88 -4.74
N LYS A 97 6.07 6.12 -5.33
CA LYS A 97 5.87 6.40 -6.76
C LYS A 97 4.81 7.48 -6.95
N ILE A 98 5.01 8.33 -7.95
CA ILE A 98 4.02 9.32 -8.38
C ILE A 98 3.36 8.79 -9.65
N PHE A 99 2.03 8.66 -9.61
CA PHE A 99 1.20 8.32 -10.76
C PHE A 99 0.57 9.58 -11.32
N TRP A 100 0.60 9.73 -12.64
CA TRP A 100 -0.08 10.81 -13.35
C TRP A 100 -1.42 10.30 -13.87
N VAL A 101 -2.52 10.92 -13.45
CA VAL A 101 -3.88 10.52 -13.81
C VAL A 101 -4.64 11.76 -14.24
N GLU A 102 -4.89 11.90 -15.54
CA GLU A 102 -5.59 13.08 -16.12
C GLU A 102 -5.08 14.43 -15.60
N GLY A 103 -3.75 14.60 -15.57
CA GLY A 103 -3.11 15.84 -15.11
C GLY A 103 -2.89 15.94 -13.59
N LEU A 104 -3.48 15.06 -12.79
CA LEU A 104 -3.27 14.99 -11.35
C LEU A 104 -2.05 14.11 -11.00
N LYS A 105 -1.31 14.52 -9.97
CA LYS A 105 -0.21 13.77 -9.36
C LYS A 105 -0.71 13.02 -8.12
N ILE A 106 -0.75 11.71 -8.20
CA ILE A 106 -1.10 10.82 -7.09
C ILE A 106 0.19 10.22 -6.53
N GLY A 107 0.61 10.69 -5.36
CA GLY A 107 1.77 10.16 -4.64
C GLY A 107 1.38 8.94 -3.81
N VAL A 108 2.10 7.84 -3.98
CA VAL A 108 1.84 6.59 -3.24
C VAL A 108 3.14 6.13 -2.61
N TYR A 109 3.15 5.92 -1.29
CA TYR A 109 4.29 5.36 -0.55
C TYR A 109 3.88 4.08 0.16
N GLY A 110 4.86 3.22 0.47
CA GLY A 110 4.62 1.93 1.13
C GLY A 110 5.24 1.86 2.51
N LEU A 111 4.60 1.12 3.42
CA LEU A 111 5.14 0.78 4.73
C LEU A 111 4.94 -0.71 5.02
N GLY A 112 5.95 -1.34 5.61
CA GLY A 112 5.91 -2.70 6.13
C GLY A 112 5.96 -2.74 7.66
N ILE A 113 5.59 -3.89 8.24
CA ILE A 113 5.60 -4.12 9.68
C ILE A 113 6.98 -4.49 10.23
N ALA A 114 7.20 -4.29 11.54
CA ALA A 114 8.41 -4.79 12.18
C ALA A 114 8.54 -6.32 11.98
N LEU A 115 9.67 -6.76 11.41
CA LEU A 115 9.90 -8.16 11.08
C LEU A 115 10.29 -9.02 12.29
N ASP A 116 10.84 -8.40 13.35
CA ASP A 116 11.25 -9.12 14.56
C ASP A 116 10.05 -9.83 15.22
N GLY A 117 10.22 -11.12 15.50
CA GLY A 117 9.16 -11.99 16.01
C GLY A 117 8.12 -12.46 14.97
N LEU A 118 8.13 -11.94 13.74
CA LEU A 118 7.26 -12.38 12.64
C LEU A 118 8.01 -13.16 11.55
N VAL A 119 9.24 -12.75 11.24
CA VAL A 119 10.09 -13.33 10.20
C VAL A 119 11.42 -13.74 10.82
N LEU A 120 11.87 -14.95 10.51
CA LEU A 120 13.18 -15.42 10.98
C LEU A 120 14.30 -14.55 10.37
N PRO A 121 15.30 -14.10 11.15
CA PRO A 121 16.36 -13.21 10.64
C PRO A 121 17.09 -13.73 9.39
N LYS A 122 17.22 -15.05 9.24
CA LYS A 122 17.82 -15.67 8.05
C LYS A 122 17.03 -15.46 6.74
N LEU A 123 15.73 -15.14 6.84
CA LEU A 123 14.84 -14.95 5.70
C LEU A 123 14.82 -13.50 5.23
N SER A 124 14.89 -12.54 6.16
CA SER A 124 15.01 -11.11 5.86
C SER A 124 16.45 -10.62 5.72
N LYS A 125 17.42 -11.42 6.20
CA LYS A 125 18.87 -11.14 6.17
C LYS A 125 19.19 -9.72 6.66
N GLU A 126 19.97 -8.95 5.90
CA GLU A 126 20.44 -7.60 6.27
C GLU A 126 19.37 -6.51 6.10
N THR A 127 18.11 -6.86 5.81
CA THR A 127 17.01 -5.88 5.69
C THR A 127 16.85 -5.11 7.00
N LYS A 128 17.02 -3.78 6.94
CA LYS A 128 16.83 -2.91 8.12
C LYS A 128 15.40 -2.37 8.14
N TYR A 129 14.88 -2.20 9.34
CA TYR A 129 13.56 -1.62 9.60
C TYR A 129 13.70 -0.26 10.27
N SER A 130 13.03 0.74 9.72
CA SER A 130 12.93 2.10 10.29
C SER A 130 11.55 2.32 10.89
N ASP A 131 11.45 3.27 11.83
CA ASP A 131 10.16 3.63 12.44
C ASP A 131 9.17 4.12 11.36
N PRO A 132 8.00 3.48 11.23
CA PRO A 132 7.07 3.77 10.14
C PRO A 132 6.37 5.12 10.32
N TYR A 133 6.25 5.65 11.54
CA TYR A 133 5.62 6.95 11.77
C TYR A 133 6.56 8.09 11.34
N GLU A 134 7.84 7.99 11.65
CA GLU A 134 8.85 8.95 11.19
C GLU A 134 8.97 8.92 9.66
N ILE A 135 9.13 7.73 9.08
CA ILE A 135 9.25 7.56 7.63
C ILE A 135 8.00 8.04 6.88
N ALA A 136 6.81 7.80 7.41
CA ALA A 136 5.58 8.30 6.80
C ALA A 136 5.53 9.83 6.78
N THR A 137 5.98 10.48 7.86
CA THR A 137 6.03 11.94 7.96
C THR A 137 6.97 12.52 6.89
N ASP A 138 8.12 11.89 6.67
CA ASP A 138 9.07 12.30 5.64
C ASP A 138 8.50 12.06 4.23
N CYS A 139 7.90 10.88 3.98
CA CYS A 139 7.31 10.53 2.69
C CYS A 139 6.14 11.45 2.30
N GLU A 140 5.21 11.71 3.23
CA GLU A 140 4.07 12.58 2.94
C GLU A 140 4.52 14.03 2.68
N TYR A 141 5.58 14.49 3.36
CA TYR A 141 6.15 15.82 3.15
C TYR A 141 6.81 15.91 1.77
N GLU A 142 7.62 14.91 1.40
CA GLU A 142 8.24 14.84 0.08
C GLU A 142 7.16 14.85 -1.02
N LEU A 143 6.17 13.96 -0.93
CA LEU A 143 5.11 13.84 -1.93
C LEU A 143 4.23 15.10 -1.98
N LYS A 144 3.74 15.60 -0.84
CA LYS A 144 2.81 16.74 -0.83
C LYS A 144 3.50 18.07 -1.10
N ILE A 145 4.63 18.34 -0.44
CA ILE A 145 5.24 19.68 -0.42
C ILE A 145 6.26 19.85 -1.53
N ARG A 146 7.14 18.87 -1.75
CA ARG A 146 8.22 19.01 -2.73
C ARG A 146 7.80 18.56 -4.13
N GLN A 147 7.05 17.47 -4.21
CA GLN A 147 6.56 16.93 -5.48
C GLN A 147 5.21 17.52 -5.92
N ALA A 148 4.55 18.26 -5.02
CA ALA A 148 3.25 18.88 -5.23
C ALA A 148 2.19 17.86 -5.69
N CYS A 149 2.12 16.71 -5.03
CA CYS A 149 1.06 15.74 -5.27
C CYS A 149 -0.30 16.27 -4.81
N ASP A 150 -1.32 16.04 -5.62
CA ASP A 150 -2.70 16.44 -5.33
C ASP A 150 -3.29 15.53 -4.25
N LEU A 151 -2.97 14.23 -4.35
CA LEU A 151 -3.37 13.18 -3.41
C LEU A 151 -2.15 12.38 -2.94
N VAL A 152 -2.11 12.06 -1.65
CA VAL A 152 -1.10 11.19 -1.05
C VAL A 152 -1.77 9.98 -0.40
N ILE A 153 -1.33 8.79 -0.80
CA ILE A 153 -1.84 7.48 -0.37
C ILE A 153 -0.71 6.68 0.27
N CYS A 154 -1.00 6.01 1.37
CA CYS A 154 -0.13 5.02 2.00
C CYS A 154 -0.65 3.61 1.72
N LEU A 155 0.22 2.74 1.18
CA LEU A 155 0.02 1.28 1.20
C LEU A 155 0.69 0.74 2.46
N SER A 156 -0.10 0.37 3.46
CA SER A 156 0.40 -0.02 4.78
C SER A 156 0.20 -1.50 5.04
N HIS A 157 1.26 -2.17 5.47
CA HIS A 157 1.18 -3.50 6.07
C HIS A 157 1.36 -3.47 7.59
N LEU A 158 1.10 -2.35 8.26
CA LEU A 158 1.28 -2.24 9.72
C LEU A 158 0.20 -2.97 10.51
N GLY A 159 -1.00 -3.08 9.95
CA GLY A 159 -2.18 -3.61 10.64
C GLY A 159 -3.12 -2.51 11.10
N TYR A 160 -4.42 -2.82 11.11
CA TYR A 160 -5.45 -1.83 11.36
C TYR A 160 -5.33 -1.16 12.75
N SER A 161 -5.31 -1.95 13.82
CA SER A 161 -5.17 -1.45 15.18
C SER A 161 -4.73 -2.54 16.16
N TYR A 162 -3.90 -2.18 17.15
CA TYR A 162 -3.48 -3.08 18.23
C TYR A 162 -3.84 -2.56 19.62
N THR A 163 -3.91 -3.48 20.60
CA THR A 163 -4.08 -3.12 22.01
C THR A 163 -2.80 -2.55 22.62
N ASP A 164 -1.63 -2.95 22.12
CA ASP A 164 -0.34 -2.38 22.51
C ASP A 164 -0.09 -1.08 21.75
N GLN A 165 -0.26 0.06 22.43
CA GLN A 165 -0.05 1.40 21.87
C GLN A 165 1.39 1.67 21.43
N LYS A 166 2.36 0.84 21.83
CA LYS A 166 3.75 0.96 21.36
C LYS A 166 3.96 0.35 19.99
N ARG A 167 3.07 -0.54 19.54
CA ARG A 167 3.14 -1.14 18.22
C ARG A 167 2.53 -0.18 17.19
N PRO A 168 3.26 0.19 16.13
CA PRO A 168 2.68 1.00 15.08
C PRO A 168 1.49 0.32 14.40
N ASP A 169 0.44 1.09 14.11
CA ASP A 169 -0.76 0.64 13.40
C ASP A 169 -1.31 1.76 12.49
N ASP A 170 -2.30 1.41 11.67
CA ASP A 170 -2.87 2.31 10.66
C ASP A 170 -3.65 3.47 11.29
N LEU A 171 -4.34 3.26 12.42
CA LEU A 171 -5.08 4.32 13.11
C LEU A 171 -4.14 5.32 13.78
N GLY A 172 -3.06 4.85 14.39
CA GLY A 172 -2.01 5.67 14.98
C GLY A 172 -1.22 6.41 13.91
N LEU A 173 -0.95 5.78 12.77
CA LEU A 173 -0.35 6.41 11.59
C LEU A 173 -1.23 7.55 11.09
N ALA A 174 -2.52 7.28 10.88
CA ALA A 174 -3.50 8.25 10.43
C ALA A 174 -3.54 9.50 11.32
N ALA A 175 -3.58 9.31 12.64
CA ALA A 175 -3.63 10.40 13.61
C ALA A 175 -2.36 11.28 13.63
N ARG A 176 -1.22 10.77 13.15
CA ARG A 176 0.08 11.47 13.17
C ARG A 176 0.40 12.19 11.87
N THR A 177 0.08 11.58 10.74
CA THR A 177 0.25 12.16 9.40
C THR A 177 -0.55 13.46 9.24
N LYS A 178 -0.13 14.32 8.32
CA LYS A 178 -0.75 15.64 8.06
C LYS A 178 -1.27 15.78 6.64
N TYR A 179 -0.62 15.10 5.70
CA TYR A 179 -0.81 15.23 4.26
C TYR A 179 -1.19 13.92 3.58
N THR A 180 -1.18 12.79 4.26
CA THR A 180 -1.79 11.55 3.74
C THR A 180 -3.33 11.65 3.84
N GLN A 181 -4.03 11.31 2.75
CA GLN A 181 -5.51 11.31 2.69
C GLN A 181 -6.13 9.91 2.76
N LEU A 182 -5.38 8.88 2.39
CA LEU A 182 -5.84 7.50 2.40
C LEU A 182 -4.74 6.55 2.85
N ILE A 183 -5.07 5.65 3.78
CA ILE A 183 -4.28 4.47 4.13
C ILE A 183 -5.06 3.24 3.66
N ILE A 184 -4.42 2.45 2.80
CA ILE A 184 -4.88 1.13 2.37
C ILE A 184 -4.08 0.11 3.17
N GLY A 185 -4.71 -0.48 4.19
CA GLY A 185 -4.10 -1.35 5.20
C GLY A 185 -4.14 -2.84 4.86
N GLY A 186 -3.24 -3.59 5.51
CA GLY A 186 -3.05 -5.05 5.41
C GLY A 186 -2.84 -5.71 6.78
N HIS A 187 -2.18 -6.87 6.83
CA HIS A 187 -1.73 -7.58 8.04
C HIS A 187 -2.80 -8.16 8.98
N THR A 188 -3.68 -7.34 9.57
CA THR A 188 -4.65 -7.79 10.60
C THR A 188 -5.87 -8.52 10.06
N HIS A 189 -5.99 -8.64 8.73
CA HIS A 189 -7.12 -9.24 8.01
C HIS A 189 -8.49 -8.68 8.43
N THR A 190 -8.51 -7.39 8.81
CA THR A 190 -9.72 -6.75 9.30
C THR A 190 -10.71 -6.53 8.16
N PHE A 191 -11.93 -7.05 8.32
CA PHE A 191 -13.03 -6.78 7.40
C PHE A 191 -13.75 -5.52 7.86
N LEU A 192 -13.64 -4.44 7.09
CA LEU A 192 -14.37 -3.21 7.32
C LEU A 192 -15.57 -3.13 6.37
N GLU A 193 -16.76 -2.85 6.90
CA GLU A 193 -17.94 -2.57 6.08
C GLU A 193 -17.82 -1.22 5.37
N LYS A 194 -17.12 -0.26 5.98
CA LYS A 194 -16.78 1.05 5.44
C LYS A 194 -15.43 1.50 5.99
N PRO A 195 -14.68 2.35 5.27
CA PRO A 195 -13.47 2.99 5.77
C PRO A 195 -13.73 3.71 7.09
N THR A 196 -12.74 3.63 7.97
CA THR A 196 -12.70 4.40 9.21
C THR A 196 -12.17 5.79 8.89
N ILE A 197 -12.86 6.81 9.41
CA ILE A 197 -12.42 8.21 9.30
C ILE A 197 -11.70 8.58 10.59
N VAL A 198 -10.46 9.05 10.45
CA VAL A 198 -9.62 9.50 11.57
C VAL A 198 -9.30 10.99 11.37
N LYS A 199 -9.13 11.74 12.46
CA LYS A 199 -8.59 13.10 12.42
C LYS A 199 -7.07 13.03 12.43
N ASN A 200 -6.46 13.59 11.40
CA ASN A 200 -5.01 13.61 11.25
C ASN A 200 -4.35 14.68 12.13
N GLY A 201 -3.02 14.80 12.09
CA GLY A 201 -2.25 15.69 12.97
C GLY A 201 -2.52 17.19 12.81
N ILE A 202 -3.30 17.59 11.79
CA ILE A 202 -3.77 18.97 11.57
C ILE A 202 -5.30 19.10 11.61
N GLY A 203 -6.01 18.05 12.02
CA GLY A 203 -7.48 18.05 12.17
C GLY A 203 -8.27 17.78 10.90
N ASN A 204 -7.62 17.40 9.80
CA ASN A 204 -8.28 16.98 8.56
C ASN A 204 -8.71 15.52 8.65
N ASP A 205 -9.71 15.14 7.87
CA ASP A 205 -10.13 13.74 7.76
C ASP A 205 -9.16 12.95 6.88
N ILE A 206 -8.78 11.78 7.36
CA ILE A 206 -8.05 10.75 6.61
C ILE A 206 -8.86 9.45 6.64
N LEU A 207 -8.89 8.74 5.52
CA LEU A 207 -9.54 7.44 5.42
C LEU A 207 -8.54 6.33 5.74
N VAL A 208 -8.97 5.35 6.53
CA VAL A 208 -8.26 4.08 6.76
C VAL A 208 -9.17 2.95 6.31
N ASN A 209 -8.70 2.13 5.37
CA ASN A 209 -9.49 1.01 4.85
C ASN A 209 -8.68 -0.28 4.74
N GLN A 210 -9.35 -1.40 4.97
CA GLN A 210 -8.81 -2.75 4.81
C GLN A 210 -9.93 -3.70 4.36
N VAL A 211 -9.59 -4.62 3.45
CA VAL A 211 -10.57 -5.46 2.73
C VAL A 211 -10.51 -6.94 3.15
N GLY A 212 -10.11 -7.20 4.39
CA GLY A 212 -9.93 -8.56 4.92
C GLY A 212 -8.71 -9.27 4.33
N CYS A 213 -8.90 -10.51 3.86
CA CYS A 213 -7.83 -11.37 3.32
C CYS A 213 -8.34 -12.26 2.17
N TYR A 214 -7.38 -12.95 1.50
CA TYR A 214 -7.60 -13.91 0.41
C TYR A 214 -8.31 -13.32 -0.83
N GLY A 215 -8.34 -11.98 -0.89
CA GLY A 215 -9.11 -11.14 -1.80
C GLY A 215 -10.51 -11.67 -2.11
N ILE A 216 -11.22 -11.98 -1.04
CA ILE A 216 -12.68 -12.20 -0.99
C ILE A 216 -13.40 -10.89 -1.34
N TYR A 217 -12.85 -9.76 -0.90
CA TYR A 217 -13.34 -8.41 -1.25
C TYR A 217 -12.34 -7.66 -2.12
N LEU A 218 -12.87 -6.71 -2.87
CA LEU A 218 -12.14 -5.67 -3.58
C LEU A 218 -12.72 -4.34 -3.10
N GLY A 219 -11.91 -3.53 -2.41
CA GLY A 219 -12.33 -2.22 -1.96
C GLY A 219 -12.28 -1.21 -3.11
N ARG A 220 -13.26 -0.31 -3.15
CA ARG A 220 -13.30 0.81 -4.08
C ARG A 220 -13.49 2.11 -3.30
N ILE A 221 -12.60 3.07 -3.54
CA ILE A 221 -12.67 4.42 -2.97
C ILE A 221 -12.56 5.39 -4.12
N ASP A 222 -13.62 6.17 -4.34
CA ASP A 222 -13.69 7.12 -5.44
C ASP A 222 -13.37 8.53 -4.92
N PHE A 223 -12.31 9.13 -5.46
CA PHE A 223 -11.97 10.53 -5.25
C PHE A 223 -12.47 11.37 -6.43
N TYR A 224 -13.11 12.50 -6.12
CA TYR A 224 -13.57 13.48 -7.10
C TYR A 224 -12.81 14.77 -6.88
N PHE A 225 -12.13 15.25 -7.91
CA PHE A 225 -11.42 16.53 -7.90
C PHE A 225 -12.27 17.54 -8.63
N GLU A 226 -12.60 18.65 -7.97
CA GLU A 226 -13.29 19.79 -8.58
C GLU A 226 -12.26 20.87 -8.88
N ASP A 227 -12.19 21.33 -10.14
CA ASP A 227 -11.36 22.46 -10.56
C ASP A 227 -12.01 23.74 -10.03
N VAL A 228 -11.43 24.33 -8.99
CA VAL A 228 -11.97 25.55 -8.39
C VAL A 228 -11.33 26.74 -9.10
N ASP A 229 -12.09 27.33 -10.04
CA ASP A 229 -11.70 28.51 -10.84
C ASP A 229 -10.78 29.49 -10.07
N LYS A 230 -9.48 29.46 -10.42
CA LYS A 230 -8.44 30.50 -10.21
C LYS A 230 -8.43 31.30 -8.90
N VAL A 231 -8.97 30.84 -7.78
CA VAL A 231 -8.78 31.46 -6.45
C VAL A 231 -8.86 30.40 -5.35
N GLY A 232 -7.92 29.46 -5.34
CA GLY A 232 -7.51 28.76 -4.12
C GLY A 232 -8.12 27.36 -3.90
N THR A 233 -7.21 26.39 -3.84
CA THR A 233 -7.34 24.99 -3.38
C THR A 233 -8.29 24.09 -4.17
N ASP A 234 -7.73 23.12 -4.88
CA ASP A 234 -8.46 21.94 -5.38
C ASP A 234 -9.08 21.20 -4.19
N VAL A 235 -10.40 21.04 -4.23
CA VAL A 235 -11.13 20.32 -3.19
C VAL A 235 -11.40 18.91 -3.69
N ALA A 236 -10.70 17.93 -3.11
CA ALA A 236 -11.01 16.53 -3.33
C ALA A 236 -12.23 16.13 -2.47
N ARG A 237 -13.35 15.77 -3.09
CA ARG A 237 -14.48 15.10 -2.42
C ARG A 237 -14.31 13.59 -2.50
N ILE A 238 -14.72 12.89 -1.44
CA ILE A 238 -14.55 11.44 -1.29
C ILE A 238 -15.93 10.78 -1.33
N SER A 239 -16.09 9.75 -2.15
CA SER A 239 -17.18 8.77 -2.05
C SER A 239 -16.61 7.37 -1.84
N ILE A 240 -17.35 6.54 -1.12
CA ILE A 240 -16.95 5.16 -0.78
C ILE A 240 -18.12 4.26 -1.17
N SER A 241 -17.84 3.18 -1.90
CA SER A 241 -18.81 2.16 -2.32
C SER A 241 -18.28 0.75 -2.18
#